data_AF-A0A7Z9WHH1-F1
#
_entry.id   AF-A0A7Z9WHH1-F1
#
_cell.length_a   1.000
_cell.length_b   1.000
_cell.length_c   1.000
_cell.angle_alpha   90.00
_cell.angle_beta   90.00
_cell.angle_gamma   90.00
#
_symmetry.space_group_name_H-M   'P 1'
#
loop_
_entity.id
_entity.type
_entity.pdbx_description
1 polymer ?
#
loop_
_entity_poly.entity_id
_entity_poly.type
_entity_poly.pdbx_seq_one_letter_code
_entity_poly.pdbx_strand_id
1 'polypeptide(L)'
;MPYTAHFNLEKCKDCGTCGEIVACSGRDEACIGCGACYLACPNKAIEMVEDKRTSKVTIKVNGKMAQVPERIPVKEALGLLGYSITCLPKNKGIFTPCEVGACFSCAIDIDGVVKPACVTGIKDGMYIKTNLPEDYVPRRVVSGFMGHMVGGVGTPWQLKGGDYIEVACFASGCNLRCPQCQNWTITYGGKGRPLTPKEAAHQITSSRHYFGVNRMAISGGECTLNRSWLIQYIEELKALNPDPRARLHVDTNGSLLTPNYIDDLVNAGMTDIGIDLKALELSTFQHITGLKDKLLAQTYMDNAWKAVDYILKYYKHRIFL
;
A
#
# COMPACT_ATOMS: atom_id res chain seq x y z
N MET A 1 1.35 -20.03 13.46
CA MET A 1 0.06 -20.57 13.97
C MET A 1 -1.03 -19.54 13.68
N PRO A 2 -2.30 -19.94 13.50
CA PRO A 2 -3.38 -18.98 13.27
C PRO A 2 -3.62 -18.09 14.50
N TYR A 3 -4.11 -16.88 14.25
CA TYR A 3 -4.45 -15.92 15.31
C TYR A 3 -5.92 -15.49 15.19
N THR A 4 -6.44 -14.87 16.25
CA THR A 4 -7.72 -14.17 16.28
C THR A 4 -7.52 -12.78 16.89
N ALA A 5 -8.22 -11.78 16.37
CA ALA A 5 -8.23 -10.45 16.95
C ALA A 5 -9.15 -10.41 18.18
N HIS A 6 -8.61 -10.06 19.34
CA HIS A 6 -9.34 -9.88 20.59
C HIS A 6 -9.39 -8.39 20.97
N PHE A 7 -10.57 -7.92 21.40
CA PHE A 7 -10.78 -6.52 21.75
C PHE A 7 -10.66 -6.33 23.26
N ASN A 8 -9.69 -5.53 23.68
CA ASN A 8 -9.56 -5.07 25.05
C ASN A 8 -10.46 -3.83 25.25
N LEU A 9 -11.58 -4.01 25.93
CA LEU A 9 -12.58 -2.96 26.15
C LEU A 9 -12.08 -1.84 27.07
N GLU A 10 -11.12 -2.10 27.96
CA GLU A 10 -10.55 -1.07 28.85
C GLU A 10 -9.66 -0.08 28.09
N LYS A 11 -8.94 -0.57 27.07
CA LYS A 11 -8.11 0.27 26.19
C LYS A 11 -8.91 0.92 25.07
N CYS A 12 -10.05 0.35 24.71
CA CYS A 12 -10.87 0.85 23.60
C CYS A 12 -11.45 2.23 23.93
N LYS A 13 -11.31 3.18 23.01
CA LYS A 13 -11.87 4.53 23.11
C LYS A 13 -13.14 4.73 22.28
N ASP A 14 -13.72 3.63 21.79
CA ASP A 14 -14.91 3.63 20.92
C ASP A 14 -14.84 4.61 19.74
N CYS A 15 -13.65 4.77 19.15
CA CYS A 15 -13.41 5.73 18.07
C CYS A 15 -13.97 5.29 16.69
N GLY A 16 -14.65 4.14 16.60
CA GLY A 16 -15.23 3.61 15.36
C GLY A 16 -14.25 3.11 14.28
N THR A 17 -12.96 3.45 14.34
CA THR A 17 -12.09 3.34 13.16
C THR A 17 -11.89 1.92 12.63
N CYS A 18 -11.64 0.92 13.48
CA CYS A 18 -11.55 -0.47 13.04
C CYS A 18 -12.86 -0.99 12.41
N GLY A 19 -13.98 -0.36 12.75
CA GLY A 19 -15.30 -0.55 12.18
C GLY A 19 -15.47 0.11 10.79
N GLU A 20 -14.85 1.26 10.59
CA GLU A 20 -15.10 2.11 9.42
C GLU A 20 -14.13 1.89 8.28
N ILE A 21 -12.82 1.75 8.56
CA ILE A 21 -11.79 1.81 7.53
C ILE A 21 -11.24 0.42 7.12
N VAL A 22 -11.40 -0.58 7.99
CA VAL A 22 -10.81 -1.91 7.79
C VAL A 22 -11.72 -2.80 6.95
N ALA A 23 -11.17 -3.43 5.91
CA ALA A 23 -11.83 -4.49 5.15
C ALA A 23 -11.84 -5.81 5.94
N CYS A 24 -12.66 -5.88 6.98
CA CYS A 24 -12.75 -7.07 7.84
C CYS A 24 -13.62 -8.16 7.19
N SER A 25 -13.01 -9.22 6.67
CA SER A 25 -13.73 -10.38 6.15
C SER A 25 -14.42 -11.23 7.24
N GLY A 26 -14.09 -11.02 8.51
CA GLY A 26 -14.70 -11.72 9.64
C GLY A 26 -15.72 -10.88 10.41
N ARG A 27 -16.32 -9.84 9.81
CA ARG A 27 -17.36 -9.04 10.48
C ARG A 27 -18.70 -9.77 10.54
N ASP A 28 -19.10 -10.32 9.40
CA ASP A 28 -20.36 -11.06 9.24
C ASP A 28 -20.14 -12.57 9.36
N GLU A 29 -18.88 -12.98 9.55
CA GLU A 29 -18.43 -14.35 9.72
C GLU A 29 -17.49 -14.42 10.94
N ALA A 30 -16.71 -15.48 11.07
CA ALA A 30 -15.72 -15.60 12.14
C ALA A 30 -14.40 -14.90 11.80
N CYS A 31 -13.70 -14.37 12.82
CA CYS A 31 -12.38 -13.77 12.63
C CYS A 31 -11.40 -14.78 12.02
N ILE A 32 -10.70 -14.35 10.97
CA ILE A 32 -9.70 -15.14 10.24
C ILE A 32 -8.26 -14.85 10.68
N GLY A 33 -8.05 -13.90 11.58
CA GLY A 33 -6.70 -13.56 12.05
C GLY A 33 -5.83 -12.74 11.10
N CYS A 34 -6.39 -12.00 10.14
CA CYS A 34 -5.58 -11.24 9.15
C CYS A 34 -4.76 -10.09 9.76
N GLY A 35 -5.12 -9.62 10.96
CA GLY A 35 -4.41 -8.56 11.68
C GLY A 35 -4.67 -7.13 11.18
N ALA A 36 -5.50 -6.92 10.16
CA ALA A 36 -5.73 -5.58 9.62
C ALA A 36 -6.31 -4.60 10.66
N CYS A 37 -7.25 -5.05 11.51
CA CYS A 37 -7.81 -4.25 12.60
C CYS A 37 -6.80 -3.97 13.72
N TYR A 38 -5.94 -4.93 14.03
CA TYR A 38 -4.81 -4.76 14.95
C TYR A 38 -3.87 -3.63 14.49
N LEU A 39 -3.50 -3.63 13.20
CA LEU A 39 -2.65 -2.58 12.63
C LEU A 39 -3.34 -1.21 12.61
N ALA A 40 -4.66 -1.18 12.37
CA ALA A 40 -5.43 0.05 12.28
C ALA A 40 -5.76 0.68 13.64
N CYS A 41 -5.60 -0.03 14.77
CA CYS A 41 -6.05 0.47 16.07
C CYS A 41 -5.05 1.49 16.66
N PRO A 42 -5.39 2.79 16.75
CA PRO A 42 -4.47 3.81 17.26
C PRO A 42 -4.20 3.65 18.77
N ASN A 43 -5.16 3.08 19.50
CA ASN A 43 -5.11 2.90 20.96
C ASN A 43 -4.50 1.56 21.39
N LYS A 44 -4.05 0.71 20.44
CA LYS A 44 -3.54 -0.64 20.73
C LYS A 44 -4.51 -1.48 21.59
N ALA A 45 -5.81 -1.28 21.36
CA ALA A 45 -6.89 -1.95 22.07
C ALA A 45 -7.25 -3.31 21.46
N ILE A 46 -6.63 -3.68 20.34
CA ILE A 46 -6.81 -4.98 19.70
C ILE A 46 -5.52 -5.76 19.92
N GLU A 47 -5.64 -7.02 20.30
CA GLU A 47 -4.53 -7.94 20.55
C GLU A 47 -4.71 -9.18 19.66
N MET A 48 -3.63 -9.65 19.04
CA MET A 48 -3.65 -10.88 18.24
C MET A 48 -3.31 -12.05 19.16
N VAL A 49 -4.31 -12.90 19.42
CA VAL A 49 -4.19 -14.06 20.31
C VAL A 49 -4.09 -15.33 19.47
N GLU A 50 -3.19 -16.22 19.85
CA GLU A 50 -3.06 -17.52 19.17
C GLU A 50 -4.36 -18.31 19.29
N ASP A 51 -4.77 -18.92 18.17
CA ASP A 51 -6.02 -19.65 18.11
C ASP A 51 -5.84 -20.90 17.25
N LYS A 52 -5.75 -22.05 17.93
CA LYS A 52 -5.50 -23.33 17.26
C LYS A 52 -6.76 -23.78 16.52
N ARG A 53 -6.67 -23.74 15.19
CA ARG A 53 -7.71 -24.25 14.28
C ARG A 53 -7.62 -25.78 14.23
N THR A 54 -8.66 -26.46 14.71
CA THR A 54 -8.77 -27.93 14.67
C THR A 54 -9.39 -28.42 13.37
N SER A 55 -10.37 -27.67 12.84
CA SER A 55 -11.04 -27.95 11.59
C SER A 55 -10.19 -27.54 10.38
N LYS A 56 -10.36 -28.29 9.28
CA LYS A 56 -9.72 -28.03 8.00
C LYS A 56 -10.78 -27.89 6.92
N VAL A 57 -10.43 -27.12 5.90
CA VAL A 57 -11.21 -26.95 4.68
C VAL A 57 -10.36 -27.37 3.49
N THR A 58 -11.03 -27.82 2.45
CA THR A 58 -10.40 -28.27 1.21
C THR A 58 -10.47 -27.16 0.19
N ILE A 59 -9.31 -26.78 -0.33
CA ILE A 59 -9.17 -25.76 -1.38
C ILE A 59 -8.44 -26.34 -2.58
N LYS A 60 -8.55 -25.66 -3.72
CA LYS A 60 -7.82 -26.01 -4.93
C LYS A 60 -6.91 -24.85 -5.33
N VAL A 61 -5.59 -25.04 -5.29
CA VAL A 61 -4.60 -24.03 -5.66
C VAL A 61 -3.90 -24.46 -6.95
N ASN A 62 -3.99 -23.65 -8.00
CA ASN A 62 -3.39 -23.94 -9.32
C ASN A 62 -3.72 -25.35 -9.85
N GLY A 63 -4.95 -25.81 -9.61
CA GLY A 63 -5.40 -27.14 -10.04
C GLY A 63 -5.18 -28.26 -9.02
N LYS A 64 -4.35 -28.05 -7.99
CA LYS A 64 -4.03 -29.06 -6.97
C LYS A 64 -4.90 -28.90 -5.73
N MET A 65 -5.51 -30.00 -5.28
CA MET A 65 -6.30 -30.03 -4.05
C MET A 65 -5.36 -29.99 -2.83
N ALA A 66 -5.75 -29.25 -1.80
CA ALA A 66 -5.03 -29.18 -0.54
C ALA A 66 -5.98 -28.96 0.63
N GLN A 67 -5.63 -29.49 1.80
CA GLN A 67 -6.34 -29.22 3.05
C GLN A 67 -5.55 -28.23 3.89
N VAL A 68 -6.20 -27.15 4.28
CA VAL A 68 -5.63 -26.10 5.12
C VAL A 68 -6.55 -25.84 6.32
N PRO A 69 -6.03 -25.29 7.43
CA PRO A 69 -6.88 -24.87 8.54
C PRO A 69 -7.97 -23.90 8.07
N GLU A 70 -9.17 -24.00 8.63
CA GLU A 70 -10.21 -22.99 8.38
C GLU A 70 -9.87 -21.65 9.05
N ARG A 71 -10.62 -20.59 8.70
CA ARG A 71 -10.53 -19.27 9.36
C ARG A 71 -9.09 -18.73 9.43
N ILE A 72 -8.41 -18.77 8.29
CA ILE A 72 -7.14 -18.12 8.03
C ILE A 72 -7.24 -17.31 6.73
N PRO A 73 -6.45 -16.23 6.57
CA PRO A 73 -6.41 -15.54 5.29
C PRO A 73 -5.69 -16.40 4.24
N VAL A 74 -6.00 -16.13 2.97
CA VAL A 74 -5.40 -16.81 1.81
C VAL A 74 -3.87 -16.73 1.84
N LYS A 75 -3.28 -15.61 2.30
CA LYS A 75 -1.82 -15.49 2.45
C LYS A 75 -1.23 -16.59 3.35
N GLU A 76 -1.88 -16.89 4.47
CA GLU A 76 -1.38 -17.87 5.45
C GLU A 76 -1.56 -19.30 4.91
N ALA A 77 -2.69 -19.56 4.26
CA ALA A 77 -2.93 -20.85 3.60
C ALA A 77 -1.88 -21.14 2.53
N LEU A 78 -1.55 -20.16 1.68
CA LEU A 78 -0.51 -20.30 0.68
C LEU A 78 0.87 -20.49 1.33
N GLY A 79 1.17 -19.78 2.42
CA GLY A 79 2.37 -20.01 3.23
C GLY A 79 2.49 -21.46 3.73
N LEU A 80 1.41 -22.03 4.28
CA LEU A 80 1.36 -23.43 4.74
C LEU A 80 1.55 -24.45 3.61
N LEU A 81 1.20 -24.08 2.37
CA LEU A 81 1.40 -24.91 1.17
C LEU A 81 2.78 -24.71 0.53
N GLY A 82 3.68 -23.96 1.17
CA GLY A 82 5.06 -23.77 0.73
C GLY A 82 5.29 -22.59 -0.21
N TYR A 83 4.29 -21.73 -0.45
CA TYR A 83 4.51 -20.48 -1.18
C TYR A 83 5.25 -19.48 -0.28
N SER A 84 6.30 -18.84 -0.81
CA SER A 84 7.00 -17.78 -0.08
C SER A 84 6.10 -16.56 0.08
N ILE A 85 5.89 -16.09 1.31
CA ILE A 85 5.21 -14.82 1.61
C ILE A 85 6.27 -13.80 1.96
N THR A 86 6.24 -12.62 1.33
CA THR A 86 7.34 -11.66 1.44
C THR A 86 6.89 -10.21 1.53
N CYS A 87 7.69 -9.41 2.21
CA CYS A 87 7.57 -7.95 2.27
C CYS A 87 8.59 -7.26 1.33
N LEU A 88 9.31 -8.01 0.49
CA LEU A 88 10.21 -7.46 -0.52
C LEU A 88 9.88 -8.02 -1.90
N PRO A 89 9.74 -7.16 -2.94
CA PRO A 89 9.32 -7.62 -4.26
C PRO A 89 10.36 -8.47 -5.00
N LYS A 90 11.64 -8.46 -4.56
CA LYS A 90 12.73 -9.20 -5.21
C LYS A 90 12.69 -10.72 -4.96
N ASN A 91 11.85 -11.19 -4.04
CA ASN A 91 11.74 -12.61 -3.73
C ASN A 91 10.65 -13.24 -4.59
N LYS A 92 10.91 -14.43 -5.17
CA LYS A 92 9.89 -15.24 -5.85
C LYS A 92 8.85 -15.67 -4.81
N GLY A 93 7.77 -14.91 -4.67
CA GLY A 93 6.78 -15.09 -3.62
C GLY A 93 5.59 -14.14 -3.73
N ILE A 94 4.62 -14.33 -2.86
CA ILE A 94 3.43 -13.50 -2.75
C ILE A 94 3.80 -12.27 -1.93
N PHE A 95 3.82 -11.12 -2.59
CA PHE A 95 4.24 -9.86 -2.02
C PHE A 95 3.10 -9.20 -1.22
N THR A 96 3.20 -9.19 0.12
CA THR A 96 2.14 -8.73 1.04
C THR A 96 2.57 -7.52 1.88
N PRO A 97 2.96 -6.37 1.29
CA PRO A 97 3.64 -5.30 2.02
C PRO A 97 2.75 -4.54 3.02
N CYS A 98 1.47 -4.29 2.68
CA CYS A 98 0.60 -3.45 3.51
C CYS A 98 -0.18 -4.22 4.59
N GLU A 99 -0.47 -5.50 4.33
CA GLU A 99 -1.27 -6.39 5.19
C GLU A 99 -2.70 -5.93 5.55
N VAL A 100 -3.20 -4.85 4.95
CA VAL A 100 -4.54 -4.31 5.21
C VAL A 100 -5.49 -4.40 4.01
N GLY A 101 -5.07 -5.08 2.94
CA GLY A 101 -5.88 -5.27 1.72
C GLY A 101 -5.94 -4.06 0.79
N ALA A 102 -5.32 -2.93 1.14
CA ALA A 102 -5.51 -1.67 0.42
C ALA A 102 -4.62 -1.48 -0.83
N CYS A 103 -3.36 -1.95 -0.78
CA CYS A 103 -2.41 -1.73 -1.88
C CYS A 103 -2.60 -2.67 -3.08
N PHE A 104 -3.29 -3.79 -2.88
CA PHE A 104 -3.54 -4.82 -3.91
C PHE A 104 -2.29 -5.50 -4.51
N SER A 105 -1.09 -5.29 -3.95
CA SER A 105 0.13 -5.99 -4.44
C SER A 105 0.12 -7.50 -4.20
N CYS A 106 -0.72 -7.97 -3.29
CA CYS A 106 -0.98 -9.40 -3.05
C CYS A 106 -2.29 -9.87 -3.70
N ALA A 107 -2.74 -9.19 -4.76
CA ALA A 107 -3.91 -9.58 -5.53
C ALA A 107 -3.72 -10.99 -6.10
N ILE A 108 -4.77 -11.81 -5.99
CA ILE A 108 -4.79 -13.18 -6.48
C ILE A 108 -6.21 -13.50 -6.99
N ASP A 109 -6.33 -14.36 -7.99
CA ASP A 109 -7.63 -14.81 -8.51
C ASP A 109 -8.21 -15.87 -7.57
N ILE A 110 -9.39 -15.57 -7.03
CA ILE A 110 -10.17 -16.42 -6.12
C ILE A 110 -11.56 -16.57 -6.71
N ASP A 111 -11.90 -17.78 -7.16
CA ASP A 111 -13.19 -18.11 -7.77
C ASP A 111 -13.55 -17.19 -8.95
N GLY A 112 -12.54 -16.79 -9.75
CA GLY A 112 -12.71 -15.89 -10.89
C GLY A 112 -12.73 -14.40 -10.52
N VAL A 113 -12.58 -14.05 -9.24
CA VAL A 113 -12.57 -12.67 -8.76
C VAL A 113 -11.24 -12.35 -8.10
N VAL A 114 -10.56 -11.32 -8.62
CA VAL A 114 -9.27 -10.88 -8.06
C VAL A 114 -9.48 -10.14 -6.74
N LYS A 115 -8.88 -10.66 -5.66
CA LYS A 115 -8.98 -10.11 -4.29
C LYS A 115 -7.61 -10.09 -3.61
N PRO A 116 -7.38 -9.22 -2.60
CA PRO A 116 -6.14 -9.23 -1.84
C PRO A 116 -6.02 -10.48 -0.95
N ALA A 117 -4.93 -11.25 -1.11
CA ALA A 117 -4.70 -12.48 -0.35
C ALA A 117 -4.54 -12.24 1.17
N CYS A 118 -4.05 -11.06 1.56
CA CYS A 118 -3.73 -10.78 2.97
C CYS A 118 -4.94 -10.64 3.89
N VAL A 119 -6.11 -10.27 3.36
CA VAL A 119 -7.34 -10.06 4.14
C VAL A 119 -8.49 -10.97 3.72
N THR A 120 -8.40 -11.67 2.58
CA THR A 120 -9.44 -12.60 2.15
C THR A 120 -9.34 -13.90 2.93
N GLY A 121 -10.41 -14.33 3.59
CA GLY A 121 -10.48 -15.60 4.31
C GLY A 121 -10.67 -16.80 3.38
N ILE A 122 -10.05 -17.93 3.71
CA ILE A 122 -10.27 -19.21 3.02
C ILE A 122 -11.67 -19.76 3.34
N LYS A 123 -12.31 -20.36 2.34
CA LYS A 123 -13.56 -21.12 2.45
C LYS A 123 -13.42 -22.51 1.83
N ASP A 124 -14.23 -23.46 2.27
CA ASP A 124 -14.27 -24.79 1.67
C ASP A 124 -14.70 -24.72 0.19
N GLY A 125 -14.06 -25.53 -0.65
CA GLY A 125 -14.30 -25.56 -2.09
C GLY A 125 -13.65 -24.41 -2.89
N MET A 126 -13.01 -23.45 -2.24
CA MET A 126 -12.41 -22.28 -2.89
C MET A 126 -11.35 -22.67 -3.93
N TYR A 127 -11.40 -22.04 -5.10
CA TYR A 127 -10.42 -22.19 -6.17
C TYR A 127 -9.53 -20.95 -6.31
N ILE A 128 -8.23 -21.15 -6.14
CA ILE A 128 -7.22 -20.09 -6.11
C ILE A 128 -6.23 -20.28 -7.25
N LYS A 129 -6.02 -19.24 -8.06
CA LYS A 129 -4.94 -19.19 -9.06
C LYS A 129 -3.93 -18.13 -8.65
N THR A 130 -2.66 -18.51 -8.51
CA THR A 130 -1.60 -17.59 -8.09
C THR A 130 -1.15 -16.65 -9.20
N ASN A 131 -1.47 -16.98 -10.46
CA ASN A 131 -1.29 -16.09 -11.59
C ASN A 131 -2.58 -15.30 -11.79
N LEU A 132 -2.44 -14.00 -12.00
CA LEU A 132 -3.55 -13.13 -12.34
C LEU A 132 -4.00 -13.39 -13.80
N PRO A 133 -5.27 -13.09 -14.14
CA PRO A 133 -5.75 -13.11 -15.52
C PRO A 133 -4.89 -12.22 -16.43
N GLU A 134 -4.74 -12.59 -17.71
CA GLU A 134 -3.91 -11.85 -18.67
C GLU A 134 -4.42 -10.42 -18.93
N ASP A 135 -5.74 -10.23 -18.87
CA ASP A 135 -6.44 -8.96 -19.05
C ASP A 135 -6.62 -8.18 -17.73
N TYR A 136 -5.99 -8.62 -16.65
CA TYR A 136 -6.15 -7.98 -15.35
C TYR A 136 -5.52 -6.58 -15.34
N VAL A 137 -6.38 -5.57 -15.16
CA VAL A 137 -5.96 -4.21 -14.85
C VAL A 137 -5.67 -4.11 -13.35
N PRO A 138 -4.47 -3.68 -12.94
CA PRO A 138 -4.15 -3.47 -11.53
C PRO A 138 -5.18 -2.57 -10.85
N ARG A 139 -5.44 -2.82 -9.57
CA ARG A 139 -6.31 -1.95 -8.77
C ARG A 139 -5.62 -1.48 -7.52
N ARG A 140 -6.11 -0.38 -6.94
CA ARG A 140 -5.61 0.16 -5.68
C ARG A 140 -6.65 1.01 -4.98
N VAL A 141 -6.75 0.91 -3.66
CA VAL A 141 -7.57 1.86 -2.89
C VAL A 141 -6.85 3.21 -2.84
N VAL A 142 -7.47 4.23 -3.41
CA VAL A 142 -6.98 5.61 -3.44
C VAL A 142 -8.14 6.54 -3.11
N SER A 143 -7.88 7.55 -2.28
CA SER A 143 -8.91 8.47 -1.77
C SER A 143 -8.40 9.90 -1.66
N GLY A 144 -9.28 10.83 -1.26
CA GLY A 144 -8.91 12.18 -0.87
C GLY A 144 -8.34 13.03 -2.02
N PHE A 145 -8.98 13.00 -3.18
CA PHE A 145 -8.69 13.87 -4.31
C PHE A 145 -9.04 15.32 -3.97
N MET A 146 -8.05 16.11 -3.51
CA MET A 146 -8.29 17.44 -2.95
C MET A 146 -7.13 18.41 -3.22
N GLY A 147 -7.40 19.72 -3.10
CA GLY A 147 -6.37 20.75 -3.07
C GLY A 147 -5.50 20.62 -1.83
N HIS A 148 -4.20 20.85 -1.99
CA HIS A 148 -3.20 20.69 -0.95
C HIS A 148 -2.35 21.96 -0.85
N MET A 149 -2.44 22.65 0.29
CA MET A 149 -1.83 23.98 0.49
C MET A 149 -0.35 23.90 0.89
N VAL A 150 0.04 22.82 1.57
CA VAL A 150 1.39 22.68 2.15
C VAL A 150 2.35 21.89 1.27
N GLY A 151 1.83 21.12 0.31
CA GLY A 151 2.62 20.25 -0.55
C GLY A 151 3.05 18.94 0.13
N GLY A 152 3.24 17.88 -0.66
CA GLY A 152 3.87 16.64 -0.21
C GLY A 152 5.36 16.80 0.07
N VAL A 153 6.02 15.71 0.43
CA VAL A 153 7.48 15.69 0.61
C VAL A 153 8.17 16.14 -0.67
N GLY A 154 9.22 16.96 -0.58
CA GLY A 154 9.89 17.49 -1.77
C GLY A 154 9.07 18.52 -2.54
N THR A 155 8.07 19.17 -1.95
CA THR A 155 7.43 20.33 -2.59
C THR A 155 8.30 21.59 -2.39
N PRO A 156 8.66 22.33 -3.46
CA PRO A 156 9.51 23.51 -3.33
C PRO A 156 8.91 24.57 -2.39
N TRP A 157 9.70 25.01 -1.41
CA TRP A 157 9.25 25.97 -0.39
C TRP A 157 8.75 27.28 -0.98
N GLN A 158 9.37 27.74 -2.08
CA GLN A 158 9.05 29.00 -2.75
C GLN A 158 7.66 29.03 -3.38
N LEU A 159 7.01 27.87 -3.55
CA LEU A 159 5.63 27.80 -4.04
C LEU A 159 4.60 28.13 -2.97
N LYS A 160 4.96 28.12 -1.68
CA LYS A 160 4.03 28.37 -0.57
C LYS A 160 3.69 29.85 -0.51
N GLY A 161 2.41 30.19 -0.67
CA GLY A 161 1.95 31.59 -0.75
C GLY A 161 0.58 31.90 -0.17
N GLY A 162 -0.10 30.93 0.46
CA GLY A 162 -1.43 31.10 1.07
C GLY A 162 -2.58 30.40 0.33
N ASP A 163 -2.37 29.99 -0.92
CA ASP A 163 -3.31 29.24 -1.75
C ASP A 163 -2.91 27.75 -1.90
N TYR A 164 -3.73 26.97 -2.62
CA TYR A 164 -3.39 25.61 -3.03
C TYR A 164 -2.19 25.61 -3.98
N ILE A 165 -1.18 24.79 -3.67
CA ILE A 165 0.04 24.68 -4.48
C ILE A 165 0.05 23.42 -5.36
N GLU A 166 -0.75 22.43 -4.97
CA GLU A 166 -0.97 21.19 -5.71
C GLU A 166 -2.33 20.60 -5.40
N VAL A 167 -2.72 19.58 -6.15
CA VAL A 167 -3.76 18.62 -5.74
C VAL A 167 -3.10 17.31 -5.38
N ALA A 168 -3.66 16.59 -4.41
CA ALA A 168 -3.15 15.30 -3.99
C ALA A 168 -4.24 14.24 -4.08
N CYS A 169 -3.83 13.00 -4.34
CA CYS A 169 -4.59 11.80 -4.01
C CYS A 169 -3.77 10.91 -3.07
N PHE A 170 -4.44 10.13 -2.24
CA PHE A 170 -3.80 9.38 -1.17
C PHE A 170 -4.02 7.88 -1.35
N ALA A 171 -2.93 7.20 -1.67
CA ALA A 171 -2.89 5.77 -1.88
C ALA A 171 -2.91 5.04 -0.53
N SER A 172 -3.90 4.19 -0.30
CA SER A 172 -4.03 3.43 0.94
C SER A 172 -3.04 2.24 0.98
N GLY A 173 -2.69 1.81 2.19
CA GLY A 173 -1.66 0.79 2.45
C GLY A 173 -0.25 1.37 2.57
N CYS A 174 0.48 0.99 3.62
CA CYS A 174 1.89 1.32 3.83
C CYS A 174 2.66 0.09 4.35
N ASN A 175 3.94 -0.03 4.03
CA ASN A 175 4.84 -1.07 4.51
C ASN A 175 5.64 -0.66 5.77
N LEU A 176 5.42 0.55 6.28
CA LEU A 176 5.93 1.01 7.58
C LEU A 176 4.80 0.97 8.63
N ARG A 177 5.15 1.12 9.91
CA ARG A 177 4.26 1.11 11.08
C ARG A 177 4.54 2.29 12.02
N CYS A 178 4.76 3.46 11.43
CA CYS A 178 5.11 4.68 12.15
C CYS A 178 4.09 5.01 13.25
N PRO A 179 4.47 5.04 14.54
CA PRO A 179 3.56 5.41 15.62
C PRO A 179 2.94 6.80 15.47
N GLN A 180 3.65 7.72 14.81
CA GLN A 180 3.29 9.11 14.56
C GLN A 180 2.65 9.34 13.17
N CYS A 181 2.11 8.30 12.53
CA CYS A 181 1.54 8.41 11.20
C CYS A 181 0.36 9.40 11.17
N GLN A 182 0.53 10.53 10.47
CA GLN A 182 -0.50 11.55 10.32
C GLN A 182 -1.67 11.05 9.46
N ASN A 183 -1.38 10.26 8.44
CA ASN A 183 -2.34 9.70 7.49
C ASN A 183 -2.80 8.28 7.87
N TRP A 184 -2.86 7.94 9.17
CA TRP A 184 -3.09 6.56 9.61
C TRP A 184 -4.45 6.00 9.15
N THR A 185 -5.50 6.82 9.12
CA THR A 185 -6.84 6.43 8.65
C THR A 185 -6.86 6.06 7.16
N ILE A 186 -6.05 6.73 6.35
CA ILE A 186 -5.87 6.40 4.93
C ILE A 186 -4.94 5.19 4.79
N THR A 187 -3.84 5.19 5.53
CA THR A 187 -2.81 4.13 5.49
C THR A 187 -3.40 2.75 5.75
N TYR A 188 -4.32 2.65 6.73
CA TYR A 188 -4.95 1.39 7.10
C TYR A 188 -6.37 1.22 6.52
N GLY A 189 -6.77 2.10 5.58
CA GLY A 189 -8.08 2.13 4.93
C GLY A 189 -8.28 1.06 3.87
N GLY A 190 -8.39 -0.21 4.27
CA GLY A 190 -8.63 -1.34 3.36
C GLY A 190 -10.03 -1.43 2.76
N LYS A 191 -11.04 -0.79 3.37
CA LYS A 191 -12.46 -0.90 2.98
C LYS A 191 -12.84 -0.09 1.74
N GLY A 192 -12.01 0.85 1.32
CA GLY A 192 -12.31 1.74 0.18
C GLY A 192 -12.45 0.99 -1.14
N ARG A 193 -13.18 1.59 -2.10
CA ARG A 193 -13.31 1.04 -3.46
C ARG A 193 -11.96 1.10 -4.16
N PRO A 194 -11.43 -0.03 -4.69
CA PRO A 194 -10.16 -0.02 -5.40
C PRO A 194 -10.35 0.49 -6.83
N LEU A 195 -9.59 1.51 -7.20
CA LEU A 195 -9.59 2.18 -8.50
C LEU A 195 -8.57 1.57 -9.45
N THR A 196 -8.87 1.57 -10.75
CA THR A 196 -7.86 1.37 -11.79
C THR A 196 -6.95 2.62 -11.91
N PRO A 197 -5.78 2.49 -12.55
CA PRO A 197 -4.89 3.63 -12.81
C PRO A 197 -5.62 4.78 -13.53
N LYS A 198 -6.36 4.45 -14.59
CA LYS A 198 -7.14 5.40 -15.38
C LYS A 198 -8.22 6.11 -14.55
N GLU A 199 -8.98 5.39 -13.72
CA GLU A 199 -10.00 6.00 -12.86
C GLU A 199 -9.40 7.03 -11.89
N ALA A 200 -8.24 6.71 -11.29
CA ALA A 200 -7.56 7.61 -10.38
C ALA A 200 -6.96 8.81 -11.12
N ALA A 201 -6.36 8.61 -12.29
CA ALA A 201 -5.79 9.66 -13.13
C ALA A 201 -6.86 10.68 -13.58
N HIS A 202 -8.06 10.21 -13.96
CA HIS A 202 -9.18 11.09 -14.28
C HIS A 202 -9.63 11.94 -13.09
N GLN A 203 -9.73 11.34 -11.90
CA GLN A 203 -10.16 12.05 -10.70
C GLN A 203 -9.16 13.14 -10.30
N ILE A 204 -7.86 12.84 -10.25
CA ILE A 204 -6.85 13.84 -9.90
C ILE A 204 -6.72 14.94 -10.96
N THR A 205 -6.89 14.61 -12.25
CA THR A 205 -6.93 15.59 -13.34
C THR A 205 -8.13 16.53 -13.18
N SER A 206 -9.29 15.99 -12.82
CA SER A 206 -10.47 16.80 -12.52
C SER A 206 -10.22 17.74 -11.34
N SER A 207 -9.58 17.26 -10.27
CA SER A 207 -9.16 18.11 -9.15
C SER A 207 -8.18 19.19 -9.60
N ARG A 208 -7.19 18.86 -10.43
CA ARG A 208 -6.21 19.81 -10.98
C ARG A 208 -6.93 20.99 -11.63
N HIS A 209 -7.92 20.71 -12.49
CA HIS A 209 -8.71 21.75 -13.15
C HIS A 209 -9.57 22.56 -12.18
N TYR A 210 -10.23 21.89 -11.23
CA TYR A 210 -11.09 22.56 -10.24
C TYR A 210 -10.31 23.53 -9.36
N PHE A 211 -9.13 23.12 -8.88
CA PHE A 211 -8.29 23.95 -8.00
C PHE A 211 -7.34 24.89 -8.77
N GLY A 212 -7.25 24.77 -10.09
CA GLY A 212 -6.44 25.67 -10.93
C GLY A 212 -4.93 25.55 -10.73
N VAL A 213 -4.44 24.40 -10.25
CA VAL A 213 -3.02 24.16 -9.95
C VAL A 213 -2.33 23.31 -11.03
N ASN A 214 -1.00 23.32 -11.05
CA ASN A 214 -0.23 22.56 -12.05
C ASN A 214 0.38 21.27 -11.51
N ARG A 215 0.44 21.11 -10.18
CA ARG A 215 1.07 19.96 -9.52
C ARG A 215 0.02 18.97 -9.03
N MET A 216 0.27 17.70 -9.30
CA MET A 216 -0.59 16.57 -8.94
C MET A 216 0.25 15.53 -8.22
N ALA A 217 0.03 15.40 -6.92
CA ALA A 217 0.74 14.46 -6.07
C ALA A 217 -0.03 13.17 -5.85
N ILE A 218 0.68 12.05 -5.83
CA ILE A 218 0.20 10.80 -5.23
C ILE A 218 1.01 10.51 -3.97
N SER A 219 0.33 10.46 -2.83
CA SER A 219 0.91 10.29 -1.49
C SER A 219 0.09 9.25 -0.70
N GLY A 220 -0.14 9.46 0.60
CA GLY A 220 -1.04 8.67 1.45
C GLY A 220 -0.29 7.78 2.43
N GLY A 221 -0.33 6.48 2.17
CA GLY A 221 0.47 5.47 2.87
C GLY A 221 1.85 5.32 2.22
N GLU A 222 1.98 4.36 1.31
CA GLU A 222 3.19 4.20 0.47
C GLU A 222 2.80 3.93 -0.98
N CYS A 223 2.87 4.94 -1.86
CA CYS A 223 2.37 4.84 -3.23
C CYS A 223 3.15 3.82 -4.08
N THR A 224 4.38 3.45 -3.72
CA THR A 224 5.21 2.53 -4.54
C THR A 224 4.89 1.04 -4.33
N LEU A 225 4.02 0.67 -3.37
CA LEU A 225 3.72 -0.73 -3.06
C LEU A 225 3.19 -1.54 -4.25
N ASN A 226 2.43 -0.92 -5.15
CA ASN A 226 1.87 -1.58 -6.33
C ASN A 226 2.48 -0.96 -7.59
N ARG A 227 3.62 -1.50 -8.00
CA ARG A 227 4.42 -0.98 -9.11
C ARG A 227 3.66 -0.89 -10.42
N SER A 228 3.01 -1.97 -10.84
CA SER A 228 2.24 -1.99 -12.10
C SER A 228 1.14 -0.93 -12.09
N TRP A 229 0.41 -0.80 -10.98
CA TRP A 229 -0.62 0.23 -10.83
C TRP A 229 -0.02 1.65 -10.88
N LEU A 230 1.08 1.92 -10.17
CA LEU A 230 1.67 3.25 -10.10
C LEU A 230 2.24 3.70 -11.45
N ILE A 231 2.96 2.82 -12.16
CA ILE A 231 3.51 3.13 -13.49
C ILE A 231 2.38 3.49 -14.46
N GLN A 232 1.36 2.63 -14.58
CA GLN A 232 0.20 2.90 -15.44
C GLN A 232 -0.54 4.17 -15.03
N TYR A 233 -0.58 4.49 -13.73
CA TYR A 233 -1.24 5.70 -13.24
C TYR A 233 -0.50 6.95 -13.70
N ILE A 234 0.83 6.95 -13.63
CA ILE A 234 1.66 8.08 -14.10
C ILE A 234 1.55 8.23 -15.62
N GLU A 235 1.53 7.13 -16.39
CA GLU A 235 1.33 7.15 -17.84
C GLU A 235 -0.03 7.75 -18.22
N GLU A 236 -1.12 7.27 -17.61
CA GLU A 236 -2.47 7.80 -17.82
C GLU A 236 -2.56 9.28 -17.40
N LEU A 237 -1.95 9.63 -16.27
CA LEU A 237 -1.93 11.01 -15.78
C LEU A 237 -1.19 11.93 -16.75
N LYS A 238 -0.08 11.48 -17.32
CA LYS A 238 0.71 12.23 -18.30
C LYS A 238 -0.06 12.39 -19.61
N ALA A 239 -0.76 11.34 -20.06
CA ALA A 239 -1.59 11.38 -21.26
C ALA A 239 -2.76 12.38 -21.11
N LEU A 240 -3.39 12.44 -19.94
CA LEU A 240 -4.47 13.39 -19.64
C LEU A 240 -3.99 14.83 -19.43
N ASN A 241 -2.71 15.02 -19.09
CA ASN A 241 -2.12 16.34 -18.80
C ASN A 241 -0.84 16.56 -19.64
N PRO A 242 -0.97 16.69 -20.98
CA PRO A 242 0.18 16.77 -21.88
C PRO A 242 0.90 18.13 -21.81
N ASP A 243 0.28 19.16 -21.24
CA ASP A 243 0.84 20.50 -21.21
C ASP A 243 2.14 20.57 -20.37
N PRO A 244 3.12 21.40 -20.76
CA PRO A 244 4.46 21.40 -20.15
C PRO A 244 4.48 21.93 -18.71
N ARG A 245 3.38 22.54 -18.23
CA ARG A 245 3.27 23.02 -16.85
C ARG A 245 2.88 21.91 -15.89
N ALA A 246 2.28 20.82 -16.38
CA ALA A 246 1.85 19.71 -15.53
C ALA A 246 3.05 19.08 -14.80
N ARG A 247 2.94 19.00 -13.47
CA ARG A 247 3.92 18.40 -12.57
C ARG A 247 3.30 17.16 -11.92
N LEU A 248 3.89 16.01 -12.18
CA LEU A 248 3.44 14.69 -11.70
C LEU A 248 4.38 14.27 -10.57
N HIS A 249 3.87 14.35 -9.35
CA HIS A 249 4.64 14.21 -8.11
C HIS A 249 4.37 12.88 -7.43
N VAL A 250 5.42 12.10 -7.23
CA VAL A 250 5.39 10.85 -6.46
C VAL A 250 5.93 11.12 -5.05
N ASP A 251 5.07 11.09 -4.05
CA ASP A 251 5.43 11.30 -2.64
C ASP A 251 5.47 9.93 -1.92
N THR A 252 6.66 9.53 -1.48
CA THR A 252 6.97 8.16 -1.06
C THR A 252 7.95 8.14 0.12
N ASN A 253 7.91 7.06 0.91
CA ASN A 253 8.92 6.77 1.91
C ASN A 253 10.21 6.14 1.34
N GLY A 254 10.26 5.85 0.03
CA GLY A 254 11.45 5.37 -0.69
C GLY A 254 11.84 3.91 -0.45
N SER A 255 11.17 3.20 0.46
CA SER A 255 11.57 1.85 0.92
C SER A 255 11.64 0.78 -0.17
N LEU A 256 10.92 0.96 -1.28
CA LEU A 256 10.89 0.03 -2.42
C LEU A 256 11.51 0.60 -3.69
N LEU A 257 12.03 1.83 -3.65
CA LEU A 257 12.66 2.44 -4.81
C LEU A 257 13.97 1.75 -5.11
N THR A 258 14.05 1.20 -6.32
CA THR A 258 15.27 0.65 -6.90
C THR A 258 15.61 1.46 -8.15
N PRO A 259 16.87 1.48 -8.62
CA PRO A 259 17.25 2.15 -9.86
C PRO A 259 16.27 1.92 -11.01
N ASN A 260 15.97 0.66 -11.31
CA ASN A 260 15.05 0.28 -12.38
C ASN A 260 13.60 0.77 -12.13
N TYR A 261 13.13 0.80 -10.88
CA TYR A 261 11.80 1.36 -10.60
C TYR A 261 11.77 2.89 -10.75
N ILE A 262 12.87 3.57 -10.39
CA ILE A 262 13.01 5.01 -10.65
C ILE A 262 13.02 5.27 -12.16
N ASP A 263 13.78 4.49 -12.93
CA ASP A 263 13.82 4.59 -14.39
C ASP A 263 12.42 4.44 -14.99
N ASP A 264 11.66 3.44 -14.57
CA ASP A 264 10.28 3.25 -15.03
C ASP A 264 9.38 4.44 -14.69
N LEU A 265 9.49 5.00 -13.48
CA LEU A 265 8.69 6.18 -13.08
C LEU A 265 9.04 7.40 -13.94
N VAL A 266 10.34 7.62 -14.21
CA VAL A 266 10.79 8.70 -15.08
C VAL A 266 10.29 8.50 -16.52
N ASN A 267 10.38 7.28 -17.04
CA ASN A 267 9.91 6.94 -18.39
C ASN A 267 8.38 7.07 -18.52
N ALA A 268 7.63 6.75 -17.47
CA ALA A 268 6.18 6.94 -17.40
C ALA A 268 5.76 8.43 -17.42
N GLY A 269 6.68 9.35 -17.09
CA GLY A 269 6.43 10.79 -17.13
C GLY A 269 6.39 11.48 -15.76
N MET A 270 6.88 10.83 -14.70
CA MET A 270 7.11 11.48 -13.40
C MET A 270 8.03 12.69 -13.58
N THR A 271 7.70 13.81 -12.94
CA THR A 271 8.50 15.05 -13.01
C THR A 271 9.05 15.48 -11.65
N ASP A 272 8.43 15.02 -10.57
CA ASP A 272 8.77 15.39 -9.20
C ASP A 272 8.70 14.15 -8.31
N ILE A 273 9.61 14.02 -7.36
CA ILE A 273 9.58 12.93 -6.40
C ILE A 273 9.99 13.44 -5.02
N GLY A 274 9.20 13.10 -4.01
CA GLY A 274 9.53 13.33 -2.61
C GLY A 274 9.88 12.02 -1.94
N ILE A 275 11.07 11.94 -1.33
CA ILE A 275 11.49 10.75 -0.57
C ILE A 275 11.60 11.13 0.91
N ASP A 276 10.73 10.58 1.75
CA ASP A 276 10.74 10.81 3.19
C ASP A 276 11.84 10.00 3.89
N LEU A 277 13.03 10.58 3.97
CA LEU A 277 14.20 9.99 4.62
C LEU A 277 14.05 10.02 6.15
N LYS A 278 13.53 8.92 6.70
CA LYS A 278 13.14 8.87 8.12
C LYS A 278 14.29 8.90 9.12
N ALA A 279 15.47 8.39 8.76
CA ALA A 279 16.65 8.35 9.63
C ALA A 279 17.92 8.02 8.85
N LEU A 280 19.08 8.36 9.44
CA LEU A 280 20.41 7.90 9.02
C LEU A 280 20.83 6.61 9.72
N GLU A 281 20.52 6.49 11.01
CA GLU A 281 20.87 5.35 11.84
C GLU A 281 19.76 4.30 11.87
N LEU A 282 20.13 3.01 11.78
CA LEU A 282 19.17 1.91 11.73
C LEU A 282 18.26 1.84 12.96
N SER A 283 18.82 2.02 14.16
CA SER A 283 18.05 1.98 15.40
C SER A 283 16.99 3.09 15.45
N THR A 284 17.35 4.30 15.01
CA THR A 284 16.43 5.43 14.85
C THR A 284 15.39 5.13 13.77
N PHE A 285 15.78 4.54 12.64
CA PHE A 285 14.84 4.14 11.59
C PHE A 285 13.81 3.14 12.12
N GLN A 286 14.24 2.09 12.83
CA GLN A 286 13.33 1.11 13.45
C GLN A 286 12.36 1.76 14.44
N HIS A 287 12.86 2.67 15.27
CA HIS A 287 12.03 3.40 16.23
C HIS A 287 10.95 4.26 15.53
N ILE A 288 11.34 5.09 14.56
CA ILE A 288 10.45 6.00 13.83
C ILE A 288 9.48 5.24 12.92
N THR A 289 9.89 4.12 12.34
CA THR A 289 9.07 3.35 11.40
C THR A 289 8.27 2.23 12.05
N GLY A 290 8.50 1.92 13.33
CA GLY A 290 7.86 0.80 14.03
C GLY A 290 8.25 -0.58 13.51
N LEU A 291 9.32 -0.69 12.70
CA LEU A 291 9.79 -1.96 12.15
C LEU A 291 10.64 -2.73 13.17
N LYS A 292 10.24 -3.97 13.44
CA LYS A 292 10.92 -4.86 14.38
C LYS A 292 12.02 -5.70 13.72
N ASP A 293 11.82 -6.09 12.47
CA ASP A 293 12.79 -6.87 11.70
C ASP A 293 13.96 -5.97 11.27
N LYS A 294 15.16 -6.27 11.78
CA LYS A 294 16.37 -5.49 11.55
C LYS A 294 16.83 -5.52 10.09
N LEU A 295 16.73 -6.66 9.42
CA LEU A 295 17.17 -6.83 8.04
C LEU A 295 16.24 -6.10 7.06
N LEU A 296 14.93 -6.21 7.29
CA LEU A 296 13.91 -5.50 6.52
C LEU A 296 14.05 -3.98 6.71
N ALA A 297 14.21 -3.53 7.96
CA ALA A 297 14.41 -2.13 8.28
C ALA A 297 15.67 -1.57 7.60
N GLN A 298 16.80 -2.28 7.66
CA GLN A 298 18.03 -1.89 6.97
C GLN A 298 17.80 -1.81 5.46
N THR A 299 17.14 -2.81 4.87
CA THR A 299 16.88 -2.84 3.42
C THR A 299 16.03 -1.65 2.98
N TYR A 300 14.98 -1.31 3.72
CA TYR A 300 14.12 -0.17 3.41
C TYR A 300 14.85 1.17 3.57
N MET A 301 15.62 1.34 4.65
CA MET A 301 16.42 2.54 4.88
C MET A 301 17.45 2.72 3.76
N ASP A 302 18.18 1.66 3.43
CA ASP A 302 19.17 1.63 2.34
C ASP A 302 18.56 2.02 1.00
N ASN A 303 17.40 1.45 0.65
CA ASN A 303 16.73 1.74 -0.62
C ASN A 303 16.35 3.22 -0.71
N ALA A 304 15.81 3.81 0.35
CA ALA A 304 15.43 5.22 0.37
C ALA A 304 16.63 6.15 0.13
N TRP A 305 17.76 5.91 0.82
CA TRP A 305 18.98 6.71 0.63
C TRP A 305 19.65 6.46 -0.74
N LYS A 306 19.71 5.20 -1.20
CA LYS A 306 20.26 4.86 -2.52
C LYS A 306 19.41 5.45 -3.66
N ALA A 307 18.09 5.57 -3.47
CA ALA A 307 17.21 6.21 -4.44
C ALA A 307 17.54 7.70 -4.60
N VAL A 308 17.78 8.41 -3.51
CA VAL A 308 18.22 9.81 -3.53
C VAL A 308 19.54 9.95 -4.28
N ASP A 309 20.56 9.15 -3.96
CA ASP A 309 21.85 9.16 -4.65
C ASP A 309 21.69 8.89 -6.16
N TYR A 310 20.89 7.88 -6.51
CA TYR A 310 20.62 7.52 -7.90
C TYR A 310 19.94 8.66 -8.69
N ILE A 311 18.93 9.31 -8.12
CA ILE A 311 18.23 10.43 -8.76
C ILE A 311 19.17 11.62 -8.94
N LEU A 312 19.96 11.98 -7.92
CA LEU A 312 20.93 13.07 -8.01
C LEU A 312 22.01 12.79 -9.06
N LYS A 313 22.44 11.54 -9.20
CA LYS A 313 23.46 11.13 -10.17
C LYS A 313 22.96 11.15 -11.61
N TYR A 314 21.77 10.60 -11.88
CA TYR A 314 21.30 10.34 -13.24
C TYR A 314 20.17 11.25 -13.72
N TYR A 315 19.42 11.88 -12.80
CA TYR A 315 18.19 12.60 -13.12
C TYR A 315 18.09 14.02 -12.54
N LYS A 316 19.14 14.55 -11.88
CA LYS A 316 19.12 15.89 -11.26
C LYS A 316 18.63 17.05 -12.12
N HIS A 317 18.78 16.96 -13.45
CA HIS A 317 18.38 17.99 -14.40
C HIS A 317 17.01 17.74 -15.05
N ARG A 318 16.39 16.59 -14.76
CA ARG A 318 15.12 16.13 -15.35
C ARG A 318 14.01 16.02 -14.30
N ILE A 319 14.36 15.63 -13.08
CA ILE A 319 13.44 15.36 -11.98
C ILE A 319 13.70 16.35 -10.86
N PHE A 320 12.63 16.93 -10.33
CA PHE A 320 12.69 17.67 -9.08
C PHE A 320 12.69 16.67 -7.91
N LEU A 321 13.66 16.80 -7.02
CA LEU A 321 13.82 16.02 -5.80
C LEU A 321 13.88 16.96 -4.60
#